data_AF-A0ABD3LSV3-F1
#
_entry.id   AF-A0ABD3LSV3-F1
#
_cell.length_a   1.000
_cell.length_b   1.000
_cell.length_c   1.000
_cell.angle_alpha   90.00
_cell.angle_beta   90.00
_cell.angle_gamma   90.00
#
_symmetry.space_group_name_H-M   'P 1'
#
loop_
_entity.id
_entity.type
_entity.pdbx_description
1 polymer ?
#
loop_
_entity_poly.entity_id
_entity_poly.type
_entity_poly.pdbx_seq_one_letter_code
_entity_poly.pdbx_strand_id
1 'polypeptide(L)'
;MAVHPPPTTFHSLVAPRASLPFRDRAALGPTPRRRLGAAPRIVLSRSRKRSSSSDGFEPSLRTEHSGAPIGSPARRSSASAIDFLTLCHRLKTTKRKGWINKGIDGPESIADHMYRMALMALIADDLPGLDRERCIKIAIVHDIAEAIVGDITPADGVPKEEKSRREQAALDEMCQVLGGGMRAEEIKELWAEYENNSSLEANLVKDFDKVELILQALEYEMEHGMVLDEFFLSTAGKFQTEIGKSWAAEVLSRRNARLSNGLS
;
A
#
# COMPACT_ATOMS: atom_id res chain seq x y z
N MET A 1 -19.53 -67.03 -6.24
CA MET A 1 -18.12 -66.59 -6.43
C MET A 1 -18.06 -65.76 -7.69
N ALA A 2 -18.09 -64.44 -7.56
CA ALA A 2 -18.00 -63.50 -8.69
C ALA A 2 -16.63 -62.84 -8.66
N VAL A 3 -15.90 -62.91 -9.76
CA VAL A 3 -14.53 -62.40 -9.91
C VAL A 3 -14.62 -60.96 -10.41
N HIS A 4 -14.11 -60.01 -9.61
CA HIS A 4 -13.92 -58.61 -10.03
C HIS A 4 -12.65 -58.47 -10.86
N PRO A 5 -12.62 -57.62 -11.91
CA PRO A 5 -11.38 -57.27 -12.60
C PRO A 5 -10.58 -56.21 -11.82
N PRO A 6 -9.25 -56.12 -12.01
CA PRO A 6 -8.39 -55.19 -11.29
C PRO A 6 -8.50 -53.75 -11.83
N PRO A 7 -8.12 -52.73 -11.03
CA PRO A 7 -8.27 -51.33 -11.41
C PRO A 7 -7.18 -50.88 -12.40
N THR A 8 -7.60 -50.05 -13.36
CA THR A 8 -6.75 -49.41 -14.37
C THR A 8 -5.98 -48.24 -13.75
N THR A 9 -4.65 -48.30 -13.78
CA THR A 9 -3.75 -47.21 -13.41
C THR A 9 -3.75 -46.11 -14.47
N PHE A 10 -4.21 -44.91 -14.12
CA PHE A 10 -3.99 -43.70 -14.92
C PHE A 10 -2.61 -43.12 -14.61
N HIS A 11 -1.67 -43.25 -15.54
CA HIS A 11 -0.43 -42.47 -15.52
C HIS A 11 -0.73 -41.06 -16.03
N SER A 12 -0.74 -40.08 -15.12
CA SER A 12 -0.69 -38.65 -15.47
C SER A 12 0.73 -38.30 -15.92
N LEU A 13 0.93 -38.11 -17.22
CA LEU A 13 2.14 -37.55 -17.80
C LEU A 13 2.10 -36.03 -17.63
N VAL A 14 2.72 -35.52 -16.56
CA VAL A 14 3.03 -34.09 -16.44
C VAL A 14 4.32 -33.83 -17.22
N ALA A 15 4.22 -33.10 -18.32
CA ALA A 15 5.38 -32.62 -19.07
C ALA A 15 6.11 -31.50 -18.29
N PRO A 16 7.45 -31.45 -18.29
CA PRO A 16 8.19 -30.37 -17.65
C PRO A 16 8.03 -29.07 -18.43
N ARG A 17 7.69 -27.96 -17.73
CA ARG A 17 7.69 -26.61 -18.29
C ARG A 17 9.13 -26.18 -18.59
N ALA A 18 9.37 -25.78 -19.84
CA ALA A 18 10.62 -25.17 -20.26
C ALA A 18 10.81 -23.80 -19.58
N SER A 19 11.97 -23.61 -18.95
CA SER A 19 12.46 -22.34 -18.44
C SER A 19 12.80 -21.39 -19.59
N LEU A 20 12.28 -20.17 -19.55
CA LEU A 20 12.61 -19.12 -20.53
C LEU A 20 14.04 -18.60 -20.28
N PRO A 21 14.87 -18.41 -21.32
CA PRO A 21 16.19 -17.83 -21.14
C PRO A 21 16.08 -16.32 -20.85
N PHE A 22 16.79 -15.92 -19.79
CA PHE A 22 17.06 -14.54 -19.41
C PHE A 22 17.83 -13.84 -20.55
N ARG A 23 17.25 -12.79 -21.13
CA ARG A 23 17.93 -11.98 -22.15
C ARG A 23 18.86 -10.99 -21.46
N ASP A 24 20.17 -11.17 -21.67
CA ASP A 24 21.21 -10.19 -21.38
C ASP A 24 20.87 -8.83 -21.98
N ARG A 25 20.77 -7.81 -21.12
CA ARG A 25 20.51 -6.43 -21.51
C ARG A 25 21.83 -5.67 -21.57
N ALA A 26 22.63 -5.98 -22.59
CA ALA A 26 23.80 -5.18 -22.95
C ALA A 26 23.52 -4.38 -24.24
N ALA A 27 23.95 -3.11 -24.22
CA ALA A 27 23.97 -2.13 -25.32
C ALA A 27 22.69 -1.32 -25.59
N LEU A 28 22.49 -0.25 -24.81
CA LEU A 28 21.85 0.97 -25.30
C LEU A 28 22.89 2.11 -25.25
N GLY A 29 23.32 2.56 -26.43
CA GLY A 29 24.21 3.72 -26.59
C GLY A 29 23.53 5.05 -26.20
N PRO A 30 24.28 6.15 -26.07
CA PRO A 30 23.77 7.40 -25.54
C PRO A 30 22.80 8.09 -26.50
N THR A 31 21.64 8.49 -25.98
CA THR A 31 20.62 9.27 -26.68
C THR A 31 21.04 10.75 -26.82
N PRO A 32 20.76 11.41 -27.97
CA PRO A 32 21.15 12.81 -28.18
C PRO A 32 20.27 13.78 -27.38
N ARG A 33 20.91 14.75 -26.73
CA ARG A 33 20.27 15.84 -25.96
C ARG A 33 19.42 16.73 -26.87
N ARG A 34 18.11 16.77 -26.63
CA ARG A 34 17.18 17.70 -27.27
C ARG A 34 17.22 19.05 -26.54
N ARG A 35 17.49 20.14 -27.27
CA ARG A 35 17.45 21.52 -26.76
C ARG A 35 16.04 21.87 -26.26
N LEU A 36 15.94 22.36 -25.03
CA LEU A 36 14.73 22.95 -24.47
C LEU A 36 14.48 24.32 -25.12
N GLY A 37 13.35 24.47 -25.81
CA GLY A 37 12.82 25.75 -26.26
C GLY A 37 12.19 26.53 -25.11
N ALA A 38 12.28 27.87 -25.18
CA ALA A 38 11.83 28.80 -24.15
C ALA A 38 10.31 28.71 -23.87
N ALA A 39 9.94 28.79 -22.60
CA ALA A 39 8.55 28.85 -22.14
C ALA A 39 7.94 30.26 -22.36
N PRO A 40 6.64 30.37 -22.71
CA PRO A 40 6.00 31.67 -22.90
C PRO A 40 5.68 32.34 -21.55
N ARG A 41 6.01 33.64 -21.44
CA ARG A 41 5.67 34.52 -20.31
C ARG A 41 4.15 34.81 -20.30
N ILE A 42 3.49 34.50 -19.19
CA ILE A 42 2.12 34.95 -18.91
C ILE A 42 2.16 36.41 -18.42
N VAL A 43 1.46 37.30 -19.13
CA VAL A 43 1.30 38.72 -18.76
C VAL A 43 0.07 38.85 -17.87
N LEU A 44 0.26 39.26 -16.61
CA LEU A 44 -0.82 39.64 -15.69
C LEU A 44 -1.35 41.03 -16.09
N SER A 45 -2.58 41.12 -16.59
CA SER A 45 -3.25 42.41 -16.76
C SER A 45 -3.86 42.86 -15.42
N ARG A 46 -3.33 43.98 -14.88
CA ARG A 46 -3.91 44.69 -13.74
C ARG A 46 -5.12 45.49 -14.21
N SER A 47 -6.32 45.17 -13.74
CA SER A 47 -7.49 46.04 -13.91
C SER A 47 -7.54 47.10 -12.80
N ARG A 48 -7.53 48.37 -13.19
CA ARG A 48 -7.57 49.55 -12.31
C ARG A 48 -8.99 49.76 -11.75
N LYS A 49 -9.12 49.90 -10.43
CA LYS A 49 -10.29 50.49 -9.77
C LYS A 49 -10.43 51.96 -10.19
N ARG A 50 -11.66 52.38 -10.54
CA ARG A 50 -12.08 53.79 -10.55
C ARG A 50 -13.11 53.99 -9.44
N SER A 51 -12.89 55.04 -8.68
CA SER A 51 -13.73 55.56 -7.60
C SER A 51 -14.51 56.78 -8.10
N SER A 52 -15.78 56.88 -7.74
CA SER A 52 -16.46 58.17 -7.52
C SER A 52 -17.75 57.97 -6.70
N SER A 53 -17.79 58.69 -5.58
CA SER A 53 -18.90 59.35 -4.84
C SER A 53 -20.18 59.65 -5.64
N SER A 54 -21.38 59.86 -5.08
CA SER A 54 -21.85 60.27 -3.74
C SER A 54 -23.36 59.96 -3.56
N ASP A 55 -23.79 60.19 -2.32
CA ASP A 55 -25.13 60.61 -1.86
C ASP A 55 -26.13 59.53 -1.43
N GLY A 56 -26.63 59.77 -0.21
CA GLY A 56 -27.38 58.82 0.60
C GLY A 56 -28.89 59.05 0.57
N PHE A 57 -29.59 58.05 1.08
CA PHE A 57 -30.89 58.17 1.74
C PHE A 57 -31.23 56.84 2.42
N GLU A 58 -31.55 56.88 3.70
CA GLU A 58 -32.24 55.82 4.46
C GLU A 58 -33.51 56.47 5.08
N PRO A 59 -34.51 55.74 5.61
CA PRO A 59 -34.66 54.28 5.67
C PRO A 59 -36.08 53.80 5.28
N SER A 60 -36.23 52.51 4.95
CA SER A 60 -37.55 51.87 5.13
C SER A 60 -37.40 50.38 5.47
N LEU A 61 -37.99 50.01 6.60
CA LEU A 61 -38.12 48.63 7.08
C LEU A 61 -38.87 47.79 6.05
N ARG A 62 -38.20 46.75 5.54
CA ARG A 62 -38.85 45.55 5.02
C ARG A 62 -38.22 44.32 5.66
N THR A 63 -39.08 43.58 6.32
CA THR A 63 -38.86 42.24 6.85
C THR A 63 -38.53 41.31 5.69
N GLU A 64 -37.25 41.04 5.47
CA GLU A 64 -36.83 39.92 4.61
C GLU A 64 -36.49 38.72 5.49
N HIS A 65 -37.34 37.69 5.40
CA HIS A 65 -36.97 36.33 5.76
C HIS A 65 -35.89 35.84 4.77
N SER A 66 -34.63 36.21 5.04
CA SER A 66 -33.50 35.51 4.45
C SER A 66 -33.31 34.20 5.22
N GLY A 67 -34.07 33.18 4.84
CA GLY A 67 -33.64 31.81 5.04
C GLY A 67 -32.32 31.64 4.30
N ALA A 68 -31.22 31.78 5.04
CA ALA A 68 -29.91 31.37 4.55
C ALA A 68 -30.06 29.94 4.02
N PRO A 69 -29.59 29.63 2.81
CA PRO A 69 -29.64 28.27 2.33
C PRO A 69 -28.86 27.45 3.34
N ILE A 70 -29.55 26.49 3.96
CA ILE A 70 -28.95 25.38 4.69
C ILE A 70 -27.81 24.91 3.80
N GLY A 71 -26.58 25.10 4.28
CA GLY A 71 -25.37 24.93 3.50
C GLY A 71 -25.46 23.64 2.71
N SER A 72 -25.31 23.74 1.39
CA SER A 72 -25.29 22.58 0.52
C SER A 72 -24.33 21.54 1.11
N PRO A 73 -24.73 20.27 1.22
CA PRO A 73 -23.84 19.23 1.72
C PRO A 73 -22.58 19.29 0.86
N ALA A 74 -21.45 19.52 1.54
CA ALA A 74 -20.20 19.99 1.00
C ALA A 74 -19.96 19.56 -0.46
N ARG A 75 -19.73 20.55 -1.33
CA ARG A 75 -18.98 20.31 -2.57
C ARG A 75 -17.68 19.62 -2.17
N ARG A 76 -17.65 18.29 -2.32
CA ARG A 76 -16.46 17.44 -2.27
C ARG A 76 -15.44 18.10 -3.18
N SER A 77 -14.50 18.83 -2.60
CA SER A 77 -13.62 19.67 -3.40
C SER A 77 -12.54 18.76 -3.96
N SER A 78 -12.25 18.89 -5.25
CA SER A 78 -11.04 18.30 -5.82
C SER A 78 -9.79 18.69 -5.01
N ALA A 79 -9.81 19.85 -4.35
CA ALA A 79 -8.76 20.27 -3.43
C ALA A 79 -8.53 19.27 -2.28
N SER A 80 -9.56 18.85 -1.54
CA SER A 80 -9.38 17.92 -0.41
C SER A 80 -8.84 16.55 -0.85
N ALA A 81 -9.25 16.09 -2.04
CA ALA A 81 -8.70 14.87 -2.63
C ALA A 81 -7.22 15.05 -3.00
N ILE A 82 -6.84 16.17 -3.59
CA ILE A 82 -5.44 16.47 -3.94
C ILE A 82 -4.58 16.67 -2.69
N ASP A 83 -5.11 17.29 -1.64
CA ASP A 83 -4.40 17.47 -0.36
C ASP A 83 -4.16 16.11 0.31
N PHE A 84 -5.17 15.23 0.34
CA PHE A 84 -5.02 13.86 0.82
C PHE A 84 -3.96 13.08 0.03
N LEU A 85 -4.00 13.15 -1.31
CA LEU A 85 -2.99 12.50 -2.16
C LEU A 85 -1.59 13.10 -1.98
N THR A 86 -1.51 14.41 -1.73
CA THR A 86 -0.25 15.11 -1.43
C THR A 86 0.33 14.63 -0.11
N LEU A 87 -0.51 14.37 0.90
CA LEU A 87 -0.10 13.77 2.16
C LEU A 87 0.42 12.33 1.95
N CYS A 88 -0.29 11.51 1.18
CA CYS A 88 0.11 10.15 0.84
C CYS A 88 1.42 10.07 0.02
N HIS A 89 1.90 11.17 -0.57
CA HIS A 89 3.22 11.19 -1.22
C HIS A 89 4.33 10.70 -0.30
N ARG A 90 4.22 10.94 1.02
CA ARG A 90 5.21 10.49 2.00
C ARG A 90 5.40 8.97 1.99
N LEU A 91 4.40 8.18 1.62
CA LEU A 91 4.54 6.72 1.51
C LEU A 91 5.51 6.30 0.40
N LYS A 92 5.69 7.13 -0.64
CA LYS A 92 6.63 6.88 -1.75
C LYS A 92 8.07 7.19 -1.37
N THR A 93 8.26 8.09 -0.40
CA THR A 93 9.59 8.60 -0.03
C THR A 93 10.10 8.05 1.29
N THR A 94 9.21 7.64 2.19
CA THR A 94 9.56 6.93 3.42
C THR A 94 9.97 5.52 3.07
N LYS A 95 11.23 5.20 3.39
CA LYS A 95 11.82 3.88 3.19
C LYS A 95 11.51 2.96 4.36
N ARG A 96 11.29 1.68 4.08
CA ARG A 96 11.01 0.68 5.12
C ARG A 96 12.21 0.53 6.04
N LYS A 97 12.02 0.90 7.30
CA LYS A 97 13.08 1.13 8.28
C LYS A 97 13.77 -0.16 8.72
N GLY A 98 13.07 -1.29 8.68
CA GLY A 98 13.68 -2.62 8.89
C GLY A 98 14.91 -2.83 7.99
N TRP A 99 14.80 -2.50 6.70
CA TRP A 99 15.89 -2.63 5.73
C TRP A 99 16.99 -1.60 5.92
N ILE A 100 16.64 -0.35 6.26
CA ILE A 100 17.61 0.70 6.61
C ILE A 100 18.48 0.23 7.78
N ASN A 101 17.87 -0.35 8.82
CA ASN A 101 18.57 -0.85 10.00
C ASN A 101 19.51 -2.04 9.68
N LYS A 102 19.32 -2.70 8.55
CA LYS A 102 20.21 -3.75 8.04
C LYS A 102 21.27 -3.24 7.06
N GLY A 103 21.27 -1.94 6.76
CA GLY A 103 22.22 -1.34 5.83
C GLY A 103 21.96 -1.69 4.36
N ILE A 104 20.72 -2.05 4.00
CA ILE A 104 20.32 -2.19 2.59
C ILE A 104 20.47 -0.83 1.90
N ASP A 105 21.17 -0.80 0.77
CA ASP A 105 21.25 0.38 -0.09
C ASP A 105 20.04 0.43 -1.02
N GLY A 106 19.42 1.62 -1.14
CA GLY A 106 18.20 1.81 -1.92
C GLY A 106 17.00 0.93 -1.53
N PRO A 107 16.64 0.79 -0.24
CA PRO A 107 15.54 -0.08 0.18
C PRO A 107 14.21 0.38 -0.40
N GLU A 108 13.23 -0.52 -0.43
CA GLU A 108 11.86 -0.25 -0.84
C GLU A 108 11.20 0.86 0.01
N SER A 109 10.23 1.55 -0.57
CA SER A 109 9.34 2.45 0.15
C SER A 109 8.13 1.71 0.72
N ILE A 110 7.40 2.33 1.65
CA ILE A 110 6.14 1.78 2.18
C ILE A 110 5.12 1.57 1.04
N ALA A 111 5.11 2.45 0.04
CA ALA A 111 4.25 2.30 -1.13
C ALA A 111 4.61 1.09 -2.00
N ASP A 112 5.89 0.71 -2.10
CA ASP A 112 6.33 -0.47 -2.85
C ASP A 112 5.81 -1.76 -2.18
N HIS A 113 5.98 -1.84 -0.86
CA HIS A 113 5.46 -2.91 0.00
C HIS A 113 3.94 -3.08 -0.17
N MET A 114 3.16 -2.01 0.05
CA MET A 114 1.70 -2.06 -0.07
C MET A 114 1.24 -2.37 -1.50
N TYR A 115 1.96 -1.91 -2.52
CA TYR A 115 1.65 -2.24 -3.91
C TYR A 115 1.77 -3.74 -4.16
N ARG A 116 2.87 -4.37 -3.73
CA ARG A 116 3.06 -5.80 -3.93
C ARG A 116 2.06 -6.62 -3.13
N MET A 117 1.69 -6.19 -1.91
CA MET A 117 0.60 -6.81 -1.16
C MET A 117 -0.75 -6.74 -1.88
N ALA A 118 -1.08 -5.60 -2.51
CA ALA A 118 -2.32 -5.47 -3.29
C ALA A 118 -2.32 -6.42 -4.50
N LEU A 119 -1.16 -6.62 -5.14
CA LEU A 119 -1.01 -7.64 -6.19
C LEU A 119 -1.18 -9.06 -5.63
N MET A 120 -0.63 -9.35 -4.46
CA MET A 120 -0.80 -10.65 -3.78
C MET A 120 -2.27 -10.95 -3.51
N ALA A 121 -3.03 -9.97 -2.98
CA ALA A 121 -4.46 -10.09 -2.79
C ALA A 121 -5.21 -10.30 -4.12
N LEU A 122 -4.80 -9.61 -5.19
CA LEU A 122 -5.41 -9.75 -6.51
C LEU A 122 -5.24 -11.15 -7.11
N ILE A 123 -4.06 -11.78 -6.95
CA ILE A 123 -3.73 -13.07 -7.58
C ILE A 123 -3.98 -14.28 -6.68
N ALA A 124 -4.35 -14.07 -5.42
CA ALA A 124 -4.68 -15.15 -4.49
C ALA A 124 -5.87 -15.97 -4.99
N ASP A 125 -5.81 -17.28 -4.77
CA ASP A 125 -6.91 -18.19 -5.09
C ASP A 125 -8.20 -17.77 -4.35
N ASP A 126 -9.35 -18.04 -4.97
CA ASP A 126 -10.65 -17.78 -4.34
C ASP A 126 -10.82 -18.66 -3.10
N LEU A 127 -11.14 -18.03 -1.96
CA LEU A 127 -11.56 -18.72 -0.74
C LEU A 127 -13.06 -18.52 -0.53
N PRO A 128 -13.83 -19.57 -0.17
CA PRO A 128 -15.24 -19.42 0.14
C PRO A 128 -15.45 -18.38 1.25
N GLY A 129 -16.29 -17.38 0.97
CA GLY A 129 -16.62 -16.32 1.93
C GLY A 129 -15.59 -15.19 2.04
N LEU A 130 -14.51 -15.20 1.27
CA LEU A 130 -13.54 -14.12 1.20
C LEU A 130 -13.91 -13.11 0.10
N ASP A 131 -13.92 -11.82 0.44
CA ASP A 131 -14.02 -10.71 -0.52
C ASP A 131 -12.62 -10.24 -0.97
N ARG A 132 -12.24 -10.61 -2.20
CA ARG A 132 -10.97 -10.21 -2.82
C ARG A 132 -10.84 -8.68 -2.96
N GLU A 133 -11.90 -7.97 -3.34
CA GLU A 133 -11.84 -6.51 -3.49
C GLU A 133 -11.54 -5.85 -2.14
N ARG A 134 -12.15 -6.38 -1.08
CA ARG A 134 -11.90 -5.91 0.28
C ARG A 134 -10.46 -6.20 0.73
N CYS A 135 -9.90 -7.38 0.44
CA CYS A 135 -8.47 -7.66 0.68
C CYS A 135 -7.54 -6.63 0.01
N ILE A 136 -7.82 -6.29 -1.27
CA ILE A 136 -7.04 -5.28 -2.01
C ILE A 136 -7.15 -3.92 -1.33
N LYS A 137 -8.36 -3.51 -0.94
CA LYS A 137 -8.61 -2.24 -0.23
C LYS A 137 -7.90 -2.18 1.12
N ILE A 138 -7.89 -3.27 1.88
CA ILE A 138 -7.14 -3.34 3.14
C ILE A 138 -5.63 -3.20 2.86
N ALA A 139 -5.10 -3.94 1.89
CA ALA A 139 -3.67 -3.91 1.57
C ALA A 139 -3.16 -2.50 1.21
N ILE A 140 -3.94 -1.70 0.48
CA ILE A 140 -3.56 -0.32 0.11
C ILE A 140 -3.73 0.71 1.25
N VAL A 141 -4.45 0.37 2.32
CA VAL A 141 -4.77 1.29 3.44
C VAL A 141 -4.02 0.94 4.72
N HIS A 142 -3.60 -0.30 4.94
CA HIS A 142 -3.17 -0.76 6.26
C HIS A 142 -2.02 0.05 6.89
N ASP A 143 -1.01 0.42 6.10
CA ASP A 143 0.12 1.27 6.52
C ASP A 143 -0.04 2.74 6.11
N ILE A 144 -1.25 3.19 5.73
CA ILE A 144 -1.47 4.55 5.22
C ILE A 144 -1.11 5.62 6.27
N ALA A 145 -1.30 5.32 7.56
CA ALA A 145 -0.98 6.21 8.68
C ALA A 145 0.53 6.50 8.79
N GLU A 146 1.38 5.62 8.26
CA GLU A 146 2.83 5.81 8.21
C GLU A 146 3.24 6.99 7.31
N ALA A 147 2.32 7.48 6.46
CA ALA A 147 2.48 8.75 5.77
C ALA A 147 2.70 9.91 6.74
N ILE A 148 2.19 9.82 7.97
CA ILE A 148 2.39 10.82 9.03
C ILE A 148 3.43 10.31 10.04
N VAL A 149 3.22 9.12 10.61
CA VAL A 149 3.99 8.63 11.76
C VAL A 149 5.38 8.07 11.40
N GLY A 150 5.59 7.69 10.13
CA GLY A 150 6.75 6.94 9.66
C GLY A 150 6.69 5.44 10.01
N ASP A 151 7.56 4.63 9.40
CA ASP A 151 7.65 3.18 9.65
C ASP A 151 8.27 2.94 11.05
N ILE A 152 7.42 2.72 12.05
CA ILE A 152 7.81 2.43 13.44
C ILE A 152 8.09 0.93 13.55
N THR A 153 9.33 0.60 13.87
CA THR A 153 9.78 -0.80 13.95
C THR A 153 9.90 -1.27 15.40
N PRO A 154 9.99 -2.59 15.67
CA PRO A 154 10.26 -3.11 17.01
C PRO A 154 11.53 -2.54 17.65
N ALA A 155 12.54 -2.17 16.84
CA ALA A 155 13.79 -1.59 17.31
C ALA A 155 13.62 -0.18 17.93
N ASP A 156 12.50 0.49 17.67
CA ASP A 156 12.20 1.82 18.21
C ASP A 156 11.68 1.79 19.65
N GLY A 157 11.37 0.60 20.18
CA GLY A 157 10.90 0.44 21.57
C GLY A 157 9.57 1.14 21.88
N VAL A 158 8.80 1.51 20.86
CA VAL A 158 7.47 2.10 21.03
C VAL A 158 6.48 1.00 21.41
N PRO A 159 5.79 1.09 22.57
CA PRO A 159 4.76 0.11 22.94
C PRO A 159 3.66 0.00 21.89
N LYS A 160 3.07 -1.19 21.74
CA LYS A 160 2.04 -1.46 20.73
C LYS A 160 0.86 -0.50 20.85
N GLU A 161 0.42 -0.22 22.08
CA GLU A 161 -0.71 0.66 22.37
C GLU A 161 -0.41 2.11 21.96
N GLU A 162 0.83 2.56 22.16
CA GLU A 162 1.25 3.91 21.76
C GLU A 162 1.45 4.02 20.25
N LYS A 163 1.97 2.98 19.58
CA LYS A 163 2.01 2.90 18.11
C LYS A 163 0.60 3.02 17.54
N SER A 164 -0.32 2.17 18.01
CA SER A 164 -1.71 2.17 17.57
C SER A 164 -2.40 3.52 17.82
N ARG A 165 -2.19 4.15 18.98
CA ARG A 165 -2.73 5.49 19.28
C ARG A 165 -2.22 6.56 18.31
N ARG A 166 -0.92 6.54 17.96
CA ARG A 166 -0.33 7.49 17.00
C ARG A 166 -0.87 7.29 15.60
N GLU A 167 -0.98 6.04 15.16
CA GLU A 167 -1.50 5.68 13.84
C GLU A 167 -2.98 6.02 13.70
N GLN A 168 -3.78 5.77 14.73
CA GLN A 168 -5.19 6.18 14.76
C GLN A 168 -5.33 7.70 14.67
N ALA A 169 -4.52 8.47 15.41
CA ALA A 169 -4.55 9.92 15.36
C ALA A 169 -4.13 10.45 13.98
N ALA A 170 -3.11 9.85 13.37
CA ALA A 170 -2.71 10.16 12.00
C ALA A 170 -3.84 9.86 11.01
N LEU A 171 -4.48 8.70 11.11
CA LEU A 171 -5.60 8.32 10.25
C LEU A 171 -6.77 9.31 10.38
N ASP A 172 -7.08 9.74 11.59
CA ASP A 172 -8.12 10.76 11.84
C ASP A 172 -7.78 12.09 11.16
N GLU A 173 -6.52 12.54 11.23
CA GLU A 173 -6.05 13.73 10.53
C GLU A 173 -6.18 13.57 9.01
N MET A 174 -5.72 12.44 8.45
CA MET A 174 -5.84 12.16 7.01
C MET A 174 -7.30 12.18 6.55
N CYS A 175 -8.20 11.60 7.33
CA CYS A 175 -9.64 11.57 7.04
C CYS A 175 -10.29 12.96 7.14
N GLN A 176 -9.82 13.82 8.04
CA GLN A 176 -10.23 15.24 8.08
C GLN A 176 -9.75 15.99 6.84
N VAL A 177 -8.49 15.79 6.42
CA VAL A 177 -7.93 16.38 5.18
C VAL A 177 -8.72 15.95 3.95
N LEU A 178 -9.18 14.70 3.89
CA LEU A 178 -10.03 14.19 2.81
C LEU A 178 -11.41 14.88 2.75
N GLY A 179 -11.84 15.51 3.85
CA GLY A 179 -13.13 16.17 4.01
C GLY A 179 -14.22 15.27 4.63
N GLY A 180 -13.85 14.18 5.29
CA GLY A 180 -14.77 13.28 5.98
C GLY A 180 -15.75 12.52 5.07
N GLY A 181 -16.88 12.09 5.66
CA GLY A 181 -17.95 11.36 4.98
C GLY A 181 -17.61 9.91 4.65
N MET A 182 -18.47 9.24 3.86
CA MET A 182 -18.41 7.78 3.67
C MET A 182 -17.05 7.24 3.19
N ARG A 183 -16.30 8.01 2.37
CA ARG A 183 -14.96 7.59 1.91
C ARG A 183 -13.93 7.61 3.04
N ALA A 184 -14.02 8.60 3.93
CA ALA A 184 -13.14 8.69 5.08
C ALA A 184 -13.48 7.60 6.11
N GLU A 185 -14.76 7.29 6.28
CA GLU A 185 -15.20 6.18 7.14
C GLU A 185 -14.78 4.82 6.56
N GLU A 186 -14.90 4.59 5.25
CA GLU A 186 -14.42 3.35 4.63
C GLU A 186 -12.92 3.12 4.88
N ILE A 187 -12.09 4.17 4.78
CA ILE A 187 -10.65 4.09 5.10
C ILE A 187 -10.42 3.71 6.57
N LYS A 188 -11.16 4.33 7.50
CA LYS A 188 -11.07 4.03 8.93
C LYS A 188 -11.50 2.60 9.25
N GLU A 189 -12.58 2.15 8.65
CA GLU A 189 -13.10 0.79 8.80
C GLU A 189 -12.10 -0.25 8.30
N LEU A 190 -11.53 -0.05 7.11
CA LEU A 190 -10.52 -0.95 6.54
C LEU A 190 -9.25 -1.03 7.41
N TRP A 191 -8.77 0.12 7.89
CA TRP A 191 -7.61 0.16 8.78
C TRP A 191 -7.88 -0.54 10.11
N ALA A 192 -9.03 -0.25 10.73
CA ALA A 192 -9.43 -0.87 11.99
C ALA A 192 -9.66 -2.38 11.86
N GLU A 193 -10.22 -2.83 10.73
CA GLU A 193 -10.41 -4.25 10.42
C GLU A 193 -9.07 -5.00 10.38
N TYR A 194 -8.06 -4.41 9.73
CA TYR A 194 -6.70 -4.94 9.70
C TYR A 194 -6.03 -4.95 11.06
N GLU A 195 -6.09 -3.84 11.81
CA GLU A 195 -5.43 -3.72 13.11
C GLU A 195 -6.03 -4.65 14.17
N ASN A 196 -7.35 -4.83 14.14
CA ASN A 196 -8.05 -5.76 15.02
C ASN A 196 -8.02 -7.21 14.52
N ASN A 197 -7.51 -7.45 13.31
CA ASN A 197 -7.45 -8.77 12.67
C ASN A 197 -8.82 -9.47 12.70
N SER A 198 -9.89 -8.72 12.39
CA SER A 198 -11.27 -9.07 12.76
C SER A 198 -12.08 -9.79 11.67
N SER A 199 -11.49 -10.05 10.51
CA SER A 199 -12.14 -10.67 9.35
C SER A 199 -11.22 -11.66 8.64
N LEU A 200 -11.79 -12.49 7.75
CA LEU A 200 -11.00 -13.40 6.91
C LEU A 200 -10.06 -12.62 6.00
N GLU A 201 -10.52 -11.48 5.50
CA GLU A 201 -9.77 -10.54 4.67
C GLU A 201 -8.58 -9.96 5.42
N ALA A 202 -8.79 -9.47 6.65
CA ALA A 202 -7.71 -8.97 7.50
C ALA A 202 -6.71 -10.08 7.87
N ASN A 203 -7.18 -11.29 8.17
CA ASN A 203 -6.30 -12.42 8.48
C ASN A 203 -5.39 -12.74 7.29
N LEU A 204 -5.96 -12.77 6.07
CA LEU A 204 -5.21 -13.03 4.85
C LEU A 204 -4.23 -11.90 4.55
N VAL A 205 -4.64 -10.64 4.66
CA VAL A 205 -3.75 -9.49 4.39
C VAL A 205 -2.64 -9.39 5.44
N LYS A 206 -2.89 -9.72 6.70
CA LYS A 206 -1.83 -9.87 7.74
C LYS A 206 -0.85 -10.99 7.40
N ASP A 207 -1.28 -12.06 6.74
CA ASP A 207 -0.36 -13.08 6.24
C ASP A 207 0.43 -12.58 5.02
N PHE A 208 -0.20 -11.85 4.11
CA PHE A 208 0.50 -11.24 2.97
C PHE A 208 1.57 -10.24 3.39
N ASP A 209 1.31 -9.40 4.40
CA ASP A 209 2.33 -8.51 4.98
C ASP A 209 3.60 -9.30 5.39
N LYS A 210 3.42 -10.42 6.10
CA LYS A 210 4.52 -11.29 6.51
C LYS A 210 5.18 -12.02 5.34
N VAL A 211 4.40 -12.50 4.37
CA VAL A 211 4.93 -13.19 3.17
C VAL A 211 5.74 -12.22 2.32
N GLU A 212 5.24 -11.00 2.13
CA GLU A 212 5.90 -9.92 1.39
C GLU A 212 7.24 -9.58 2.05
N LEU A 213 7.27 -9.43 3.38
CA LEU A 213 8.48 -9.20 4.16
C LEU A 213 9.57 -10.27 3.92
N ILE A 214 9.21 -11.56 4.00
CA ILE A 214 10.19 -12.64 3.83
C ILE A 214 10.57 -12.87 2.36
N LEU A 215 9.69 -12.55 1.42
CA LEU A 215 10.01 -12.56 0.00
C LEU A 215 11.01 -11.45 -0.33
N GLN A 216 10.78 -10.23 0.15
CA GLN A 216 11.71 -9.11 0.01
C GLN A 216 13.05 -9.40 0.68
N ALA A 217 13.05 -10.03 1.87
CA ALA A 217 14.27 -10.46 2.52
C ALA A 217 15.07 -11.43 1.63
N LEU A 218 14.42 -12.44 1.04
CA LEU A 218 15.08 -13.38 0.13
C LEU A 218 15.68 -12.67 -1.09
N GLU A 219 14.95 -11.74 -1.69
CA GLU A 219 15.43 -10.95 -2.83
C GLU A 219 16.64 -10.10 -2.44
N TYR A 220 16.62 -9.42 -1.29
CA TYR A 220 17.77 -8.66 -0.80
C TYR A 220 18.96 -9.52 -0.41
N GLU A 221 18.76 -10.72 0.13
CA GLU A 221 19.86 -11.68 0.34
C GLU A 221 20.55 -12.02 -0.99
N MET A 222 19.79 -12.16 -2.07
CA MET A 222 20.31 -12.46 -3.40
C MET A 222 21.01 -11.26 -4.03
N GLU A 223 20.45 -10.07 -3.90
CA GLU A 223 20.99 -8.84 -4.50
C GLU A 223 22.24 -8.34 -3.79
N HIS A 224 22.26 -8.43 -2.45
CA HIS A 224 23.32 -7.84 -1.62
C HIS A 224 24.28 -8.87 -1.02
N GLY A 225 24.05 -10.17 -1.23
CA GLY A 225 24.94 -11.24 -0.76
C GLY A 225 25.03 -11.33 0.76
N MET A 226 23.92 -11.06 1.45
CA MET A 226 23.84 -11.07 2.92
C MET A 226 22.87 -12.13 3.45
N VAL A 227 22.83 -12.26 4.78
CA VAL A 227 21.92 -13.16 5.50
C VAL A 227 21.00 -12.32 6.39
N LEU A 228 19.69 -12.51 6.21
CA LEU A 228 18.61 -11.76 6.82
C LEU A 228 17.70 -12.68 7.66
N ASP A 229 18.29 -13.67 8.36
CA ASP A 229 17.58 -14.70 9.13
C ASP A 229 16.52 -14.16 10.09
N GLU A 230 16.78 -13.01 10.71
CA GLU A 230 15.86 -12.43 11.70
C GLU A 230 14.46 -12.16 11.14
N PHE A 231 14.33 -11.83 9.85
CA PHE A 231 13.02 -11.56 9.24
C PHE A 231 12.23 -12.85 9.10
N PHE A 232 12.88 -13.95 8.70
CA PHE A 232 12.27 -15.28 8.61
C PHE A 232 11.90 -15.81 10.00
N LEU A 233 12.79 -15.66 10.98
CA LEU A 233 12.52 -16.06 12.37
C LEU A 233 11.39 -15.24 12.99
N SER A 234 11.29 -13.96 12.65
CA SER A 234 10.25 -13.07 13.20
C SER A 234 8.84 -13.44 12.74
N THR A 235 8.67 -14.15 11.63
CA THR A 235 7.38 -14.54 11.06
C THR A 235 7.02 -16.01 11.31
N ALA A 236 7.99 -16.83 11.73
CA ALA A 236 7.80 -18.25 12.00
C ALA A 236 6.63 -18.50 12.98
N GLY A 237 5.69 -19.37 12.57
CA GLY A 237 4.52 -19.73 13.38
C GLY A 237 3.43 -18.65 13.46
N LYS A 238 3.52 -17.55 12.72
CA LYS A 238 2.56 -16.43 12.76
C LYS A 238 1.63 -16.34 11.54
N PHE A 239 1.66 -17.33 10.65
CA PHE A 239 0.76 -17.43 9.50
C PHE A 239 -0.55 -18.12 9.91
N GLN A 240 -1.68 -17.49 9.58
CA GLN A 240 -3.00 -17.89 10.06
C GLN A 240 -3.75 -18.75 9.03
N THR A 241 -3.76 -18.29 7.78
CA THR A 241 -4.49 -18.85 6.65
C THR A 241 -3.69 -19.94 5.93
N GLU A 242 -4.38 -20.85 5.24
CA GLU A 242 -3.72 -21.88 4.43
C GLU A 242 -2.96 -21.29 3.24
N ILE A 243 -3.48 -20.21 2.62
CA ILE A 243 -2.78 -19.48 1.56
C ILE A 243 -1.47 -18.88 2.11
N GLY A 244 -1.54 -18.16 3.23
CA GLY A 244 -0.37 -17.56 3.87
C GLY A 244 0.69 -18.60 4.23
N LYS A 245 0.30 -19.71 4.85
CA LYS A 245 1.20 -20.83 5.19
C LYS A 245 1.84 -21.44 3.94
N SER A 246 1.05 -21.67 2.88
CA SER A 246 1.52 -22.26 1.63
C SER A 246 2.56 -21.37 0.95
N TRP A 247 2.29 -20.07 0.82
CA TRP A 247 3.21 -19.13 0.18
C TRP A 247 4.47 -18.91 1.01
N ALA A 248 4.35 -18.82 2.34
CA ALA A 248 5.51 -18.74 3.22
C ALA A 248 6.40 -19.99 3.12
N ALA A 249 5.80 -21.19 3.08
CA ALA A 249 6.54 -22.44 2.90
C ALA A 249 7.29 -22.47 1.56
N GLU A 250 6.70 -21.96 0.48
CA GLU A 250 7.36 -21.84 -0.82
C GLU A 250 8.55 -20.88 -0.77
N VAL A 251 8.42 -19.71 -0.15
CA VAL A 251 9.55 -18.76 0.02
C VAL A 251 10.69 -19.41 0.82
N LEU A 252 10.37 -20.07 1.93
CA LEU A 252 11.35 -20.77 2.76
C LEU A 252 12.05 -21.92 2.01
N SER A 253 11.29 -22.68 1.22
CA SER A 253 11.83 -23.76 0.37
C SER A 253 12.87 -23.22 -0.61
N ARG A 254 12.56 -22.12 -1.31
CA ARG A 254 13.49 -21.47 -2.26
C ARG A 254 14.74 -20.95 -1.55
N ARG A 255 14.58 -20.32 -0.39
CA ARG A 255 15.70 -19.84 0.42
C ARG A 255 16.60 -20.99 0.86
N ASN A 256 16.04 -22.09 1.37
CA ASN A 256 16.81 -23.24 1.83
C ASN A 256 17.59 -23.92 0.70
N ALA A 257 16.98 -24.09 -0.47
CA ALA A 257 17.67 -24.62 -1.65
C ALA A 257 18.85 -23.74 -2.09
N ARG A 258 18.73 -22.41 -1.95
CA ARG A 258 19.83 -21.48 -2.22
C ARG A 258 20.96 -21.65 -1.20
N LEU A 259 20.64 -21.69 0.08
CA LEU A 259 21.63 -21.83 1.15
C LEU A 259 22.38 -23.18 1.04
N SER A 260 21.70 -24.27 0.67
CA SER A 260 22.35 -25.56 0.44
C SER A 260 23.31 -25.54 -0.76
N ASN A 261 22.95 -24.84 -1.83
CA ASN A 261 23.78 -24.76 -3.05
C ASN A 261 24.98 -23.81 -2.91
N GLY A 262 24.98 -22.90 -1.92
CA GLY A 262 26.11 -22.02 -1.62
C GLY A 262 27.14 -22.61 -0.66
N LEU A 263 26.86 -23.79 -0.09
CA LEU A 263 27.73 -24.52 0.85
C LEU A 263 28.51 -25.67 0.17
N SER A 264 28.29 -25.89 -1.13
CA SER A 264 28.99 -26.86 -1.99
C SER A 264 29.98 -26.18 -2.91
#